data_AF-A0A2T0VZ14-F1
#
_entry.id   AF-A0A2T0VZ14-F1
#
_cell.length_a   1.000
_cell.length_b   1.000
_cell.length_c   1.000
_cell.angle_alpha   90.00
_cell.angle_beta   90.00
_cell.angle_gamma   90.00
#
_symmetry.space_group_name_H-M   'P 1'
#
loop_
_entity.id
_entity.type
_entity.pdbx_description
1 polymer ?
#
loop_
_entity_poly.entity_id
_entity_poly.type
_entity_poly.pdbx_seq_one_letter_code
_entity_poly.pdbx_strand_id
1 'polypeptide(L)' 'MNIKNLRYSAKEQAFMASVDIERFGRTFRYPCAVHGPQSMDPAAVVDRLRHKALQMSDT' A
#
# COMPACT_ATOMS: atom_id res chain seq x y z
N MET A 1 9.96 4.85 4.65
CA MET A 1 8.73 4.13 4.24
C MET A 1 9.11 2.96 3.35
N ASN A 2 8.70 1.76 3.71
CA ASN A 2 9.00 0.55 2.94
C ASN A 2 7.70 -0.18 2.56
N ILE A 3 7.60 -0.70 1.34
CA ILE A 3 6.44 -1.47 0.90
C ILE A 3 6.81 -2.94 0.95
N LYS A 4 6.06 -3.71 1.73
CA LYS A 4 6.21 -5.16 1.86
C LYS A 4 4.96 -5.89 1.38
N ASN A 5 5.15 -7.14 0.95
CA ASN A 5 4.07 -8.05 0.57
C ASN A 5 3.14 -7.48 -0.52
N LEU A 6 3.71 -6.81 -1.54
CA LEU A 6 2.94 -6.39 -2.71
C LEU A 6 2.47 -7.63 -3.46
N ARG A 7 1.16 -7.84 -3.50
CA ARG A 7 0.50 -8.93 -4.21
C ARG A 7 -0.72 -8.42 -4.93
N TYR A 8 -1.01 -9.01 -6.09
CA TYR A 8 -2.27 -8.78 -6.78
C TYR A 8 -3.24 -9.93 -6.48
N SER A 9 -4.46 -9.59 -6.09
CA SER A 9 -5.56 -10.54 -5.92
C SER A 9 -6.51 -10.39 -7.10
N ALA A 10 -6.46 -11.34 -8.04
CA ALA A 10 -7.38 -11.36 -9.19
C ALA A 10 -8.85 -11.54 -8.77
N LYS A 11 -9.08 -12.22 -7.64
CA LYS A 11 -10.41 -12.41 -7.05
C LYS A 11 -11.07 -11.11 -6.60
N GLU A 12 -10.26 -10.22 -6.00
CA GLU A 12 -10.71 -8.94 -5.46
C GLU A 12 -10.48 -7.79 -6.45
N GLN A 13 -9.83 -8.08 -7.59
CA GLN A 13 -9.30 -7.12 -8.55
C GLN A 13 -8.57 -5.96 -7.84
N ALA A 14 -7.68 -6.33 -6.92
CA ALA A 14 -7.02 -5.39 -6.04
C ALA A 14 -5.56 -5.76 -5.77
N PHE A 15 -4.72 -4.74 -5.71
CA PHE A 15 -3.35 -4.81 -5.22
C PHE A 15 -3.34 -4.61 -3.71
N MET A 16 -2.87 -5.62 -3.00
CA MET A 16 -2.70 -5.58 -1.55
C MET A 16 -1.22 -5.42 -1.25
N ALA A 17 -0.86 -4.49 -0.38
CA ALA A 17 0.49 -4.37 0.16
C ALA A 17 0.44 -3.87 1.59
N SER A 18 1.53 -4.07 2.33
CA SER A 18 1.74 -3.49 3.64
C SER A 18 2.79 -2.40 3.54
N VAL A 19 2.47 -1.19 3.99
CA VAL A 19 3.43 -0.09 4.02
C VAL A 19 3.92 0.10 5.45
N ASP A 20 5.21 -0.08 5.65
CA ASP A 20 5.91 0.15 6.90
C ASP A 20 6.35 1.64 6.95
N ILE A 21 5.82 2.38 7.92
CA ILE A 21 6.10 3.79 8.17
C ILE A 21 6.82 3.91 9.52
N GLU A 22 7.97 4.59 9.54
CA GLU A 22 8.67 4.89 10.79
C GLU A 22 8.20 6.25 11.33
N ARG A 23 7.59 6.25 12.52
CA ARG A 23 7.22 7.46 13.27
C ARG A 23 7.62 7.29 14.73
N PHE A 24 8.17 8.35 15.34
CA PHE A 24 8.55 8.39 16.76
C PHE A 24 9.46 7.20 17.20
N GLY A 25 10.36 6.75 16.32
CA GLY A 25 11.24 5.60 16.61
C GLY A 25 10.53 4.24 16.62
N ARG A 26 9.28 4.16 16.16
CA ARG A 26 8.51 2.92 15.99
C ARG A 26 8.14 2.72 14.53
N THR A 27 8.15 1.47 14.09
CA THR A 27 7.65 1.09 12.77
C THR A 27 6.18 0.69 12.87
N PHE A 28 5.31 1.44 12.20
CA PHE A 28 3.90 1.16 12.05
C PHE A 28 3.64 0.53 10.68
N ARG A 29 2.97 -0.61 10.67
CA ARG A 29 2.62 -1.31 9.43
C ARG A 29 1.15 -1.05 9.08
N TYR A 30 0.93 -0.41 7.95
CA TYR A 30 -0.40 -0.11 7.43
C TYR A 30 -0.74 -1.05 6.26
N PRO A 31 -1.71 -1.96 6.42
CA PRO A 31 -2.20 -2.76 5.31
C PRO A 31 -3.03 -1.87 4.37
N CYS A 32 -2.62 -1.76 3.12
CA CYS A 32 -3.29 -0.98 2.10
C CYS A 32 -3.73 -1.88 0.93
N ALA A 33 -4.96 -1.66 0.47
CA ALA A 33 -5.49 -2.28 -0.74
C ALA A 33 -5.89 -1.18 -1.73
N VAL A 34 -5.47 -1.37 -2.99
CA VAL A 34 -5.76 -0.51 -4.13
C VAL A 34 -6.51 -1.34 -5.16
N HIS A 35 -7.78 -1.01 -5.40
CA HIS A 35 -8.58 -1.66 -6.42
C HIS A 35 -8.15 -1.18 -7.81
N GLY A 36 -7.99 -2.11 -8.75
CA GLY A 36 -7.60 -1.81 -10.10
C GLY A 36 -7.29 -3.08 -10.92
N PRO A 37 -7.33 -2.97 -12.26
CA PRO A 37 -6.92 -4.07 -13.14
C PRO A 37 -5.45 -4.42 -12.94
N GLN A 38 -5.08 -5.69 -13.17
CA GLN A 38 -3.68 -6.14 -13.10
C GLN A 38 -2.75 -5.37 -14.06
N SER A 39 -3.31 -4.89 -15.17
CA SER A 39 -2.59 -4.07 -16.16
C SER A 39 -2.33 -2.63 -15.70
N MET A 40 -2.77 -2.25 -14.50
CA MET A 40 -2.49 -0.94 -13.92
C MET A 40 -0.98 -0.76 -13.76
N ASP A 41 -0.53 0.45 -14.04
CA ASP A 41 0.88 0.80 -13.90
C ASP A 41 1.36 0.53 -12.46
N PRO A 42 2.43 -0.28 -12.28
CA PRO A 42 2.90 -0.65 -10.96
C PRO A 42 3.44 0.54 -10.16
N ALA A 43 3.96 1.58 -10.81
CA ALA A 43 4.37 2.80 -10.13
C ALA A 43 3.15 3.58 -9.61
N ALA A 44 2.07 3.66 -10.39
CA ALA A 44 0.81 4.25 -9.95
C ALA A 44 0.15 3.48 -8.78
N VAL A 45 0.25 2.14 -8.78
CA VAL A 45 -0.20 1.30 -7.65
C VAL A 45 0.61 1.60 -6.40
N VAL A 46 1.94 1.65 -6.53
CA VAL A 46 2.87 1.98 -5.43
C VAL A 46 2.59 3.37 -4.85
N ASP A 47 2.35 4.36 -5.71
CA ASP A 47 2.04 5.72 -5.30
C ASP A 47 0.74 5.79 -4.49
N ARG A 48 -0.32 5.14 -4.99
CA ARG A 48 -1.61 5.02 -4.28
C ARG A 48 -1.49 4.31 -2.94
N LEU A 49 -0.69 3.24 -2.86
CA LEU A 49 -0.44 2.52 -1.60
C LEU A 49 0.26 3.42 -0.59
N ARG A 50 1.28 4.18 -1.01
CA ARG A 50 1.98 5.14 -0.15
C ARG A 50 1.06 6.25 0.32
N HIS A 51 0.28 6.83 -0.58
CA HIS A 51 -0.66 7.89 -0.26
C HIS A 51 -1.71 7.43 0.76
N LYS A 52 -2.24 6.21 0.60
CA LYS A 52 -3.21 5.63 1.53
C LYS A 52 -2.59 5.35 2.90
N ALA A 53 -1.37 4.81 2.94
CA ALA A 53 -0.65 4.59 4.19
C ALA A 53 -0.32 5.90 4.91
N LEU A 54 0.04 6.95 4.16
CA LEU A 54 0.24 8.30 4.69
C LEU A 54 -1.04 8.85 5.33
N GLN A 55 -2.18 8.78 4.63
CA GLN A 55 -3.47 9.20 5.17
C GLN A 55 -3.83 8.43 6.45
N MET A 56 -3.64 7.11 6.46
CA MET A 56 -3.88 6.28 7.65
C MET A 56 -2.94 6.59 8.81
N SER A 57 -1.72 7.04 8.52
CA SER A 57 -0.75 7.46 9.55
C SER A 57 -1.01 8.85 10.11
N ASP A 58 -1.81 9.67 9.44
CA ASP A 58 -2.05 11.07 9.82
C ASP A 58 -3.32 11.25 10.66
N THR A 59 -4.27 10.31 10.56
CA THR A 59 -5.37 10.11 11.52
C THR A 59 -4.92 9.41 12.80
#